data_AF-A0A0F9FDG1-F1
#
_entry.id   AF-A0A0F9FDG1-F1
#
_cell.length_a   1.000
_cell.length_b   1.000
_cell.length_c   1.000
_cell.angle_alpha   90.00
_cell.angle_beta   90.00
_cell.angle_gamma   90.00
#
_symmetry.space_group_name_H-M   'P 1'
#
loop_
_entity.id
_entity.type
_entity.pdbx_description
1 polymer ?
#
loop_
_entity_poly.entity_id
_entity_poly.type
_entity_poly.pdbx_seq_one_letter_code
_entity_poly.pdbx_strand_id
1 'polypeptide(L)'
;MKGWHFIIMGTVVVLTLVAAIGYALRPAPIVQPIQMNHKIHLESEPPEGQEKITCITCHKYFNTRTVAGRPSIQTCLSCHTTSSKEKEKRPELDKLLEYDKRSEKILWKRIYDLPDHVFFSHRRHTRISQQSSEGAAAESRKKHKDKESGKQIQEPIKCEVCHGPIAETVTPPPAPLNEITMEFCIDCHKQEKATADCIACHR
;
A
#
# COMPACT_ATOMS: atom_id res chain seq x y z
N MET A 1 9.65 -55.89 -21.04
CA MET A 1 8.71 -54.79 -20.73
C MET A 1 8.31 -54.67 -19.25
N LYS A 2 9.00 -55.32 -18.28
CA LYS A 2 8.62 -55.28 -16.85
C LYS A 2 9.31 -54.16 -16.01
N GLY A 3 10.42 -53.60 -16.48
CA GLY A 3 11.17 -52.56 -15.75
C GLY A 3 10.54 -51.16 -15.77
N TRP A 4 9.68 -50.87 -16.76
CA TRP A 4 9.08 -49.55 -16.93
C TRP A 4 8.10 -49.20 -15.78
N HIS A 5 7.41 -50.19 -15.22
CA HIS A 5 6.49 -49.96 -14.09
C HIS A 5 7.21 -49.50 -12.81
N PHE A 6 8.42 -50.01 -12.55
CA PHE A 6 9.23 -49.57 -11.40
C PHE A 6 9.75 -48.14 -11.59
N ILE A 7 10.09 -47.77 -12.83
CA ILE A 7 10.51 -46.40 -13.17
C ILE A 7 9.32 -45.45 -13.00
N ILE A 8 8.14 -45.77 -13.54
CA ILE A 8 6.94 -44.94 -13.34
C ILE A 8 6.61 -44.81 -11.85
N MET A 9 6.55 -45.91 -11.11
CA MET A 9 6.17 -45.88 -9.70
C MET A 9 7.17 -45.04 -8.87
N GLY A 10 8.48 -45.23 -9.11
CA GLY A 10 9.52 -44.41 -8.48
C GLY A 10 9.36 -42.92 -8.80
N THR A 11 9.10 -42.56 -10.06
CA THR A 11 8.90 -41.15 -10.46
C THR A 11 7.65 -40.54 -9.82
N VAL A 12 6.54 -41.28 -9.73
CA VAL A 12 5.31 -40.80 -9.09
C VAL A 12 5.55 -40.56 -7.59
N VAL A 13 6.24 -41.46 -6.90
CA VAL A 13 6.58 -41.31 -5.47
C VAL A 13 7.48 -40.10 -5.24
N VAL A 14 8.48 -39.88 -6.10
CA VAL A 14 9.35 -38.71 -6.00
C VAL A 14 8.56 -37.42 -6.24
N LEU A 15 7.70 -37.37 -7.25
CA LEU A 15 6.89 -36.18 -7.55
C LEU A 15 5.90 -35.86 -6.43
N THR A 16 5.25 -36.86 -5.83
CA THR A 16 4.35 -36.64 -4.69
C THR A 16 5.10 -36.19 -3.44
N LEU A 17 6.29 -36.75 -3.17
CA LEU A 17 7.15 -36.29 -2.08
C LEU A 17 7.61 -34.84 -2.30
N VAL A 18 8.07 -34.49 -3.50
CA VAL A 18 8.47 -33.11 -3.84
C VAL A 18 7.29 -32.16 -3.70
N ALA A 19 6.09 -32.53 -4.16
CA ALA A 19 4.89 -31.71 -4.00
C ALA A 19 4.48 -31.57 -2.52
N ALA A 20 4.55 -32.65 -1.74
CA ALA A 20 4.22 -32.63 -0.32
C ALA A 20 5.21 -31.79 0.49
N ILE A 21 6.52 -31.93 0.23
CA ILE A 21 7.57 -31.09 0.81
C ILE A 21 7.36 -29.65 0.37
N GLY A 22 7.11 -29.41 -0.92
CA GLY A 22 6.85 -28.08 -1.46
C GLY A 22 5.63 -27.41 -0.84
N TYR A 23 4.59 -28.18 -0.50
CA TYR A 23 3.42 -27.68 0.25
C TYR A 23 3.74 -27.40 1.72
N ALA A 24 4.44 -28.33 2.39
CA ALA A 24 4.82 -28.21 3.79
C ALA A 24 5.81 -27.05 4.05
N LEU A 25 6.65 -26.73 3.07
CA LEU A 25 7.62 -25.63 3.13
C LEU A 25 7.06 -24.28 2.67
N ARG A 26 5.76 -24.18 2.33
CA ARG A 26 5.18 -22.88 1.94
C ARG A 26 5.20 -21.93 3.13
N PRO A 27 5.70 -20.69 2.97
CA PRO A 27 5.60 -19.70 4.03
C PRO A 27 4.13 -19.43 4.34
N ALA A 28 3.79 -19.39 5.63
CA ALA A 28 2.45 -19.02 6.07
C ALA A 28 2.13 -17.60 5.59
N PRO A 29 0.86 -17.31 5.23
CA PRO A 29 0.47 -15.99 4.78
C PRO A 29 0.72 -14.94 5.87
N ILE A 30 1.11 -13.73 5.47
CA ILE A 30 1.38 -12.63 6.40
C ILE A 30 0.06 -12.18 7.02
N VAL A 31 -0.16 -12.55 8.29
CA VAL A 31 -1.30 -12.05 9.07
C VAL A 31 -0.91 -10.76 9.80
N GLN A 32 -1.66 -9.68 9.53
CA GLN A 32 -1.49 -8.38 10.20
C GLN A 32 -2.02 -8.39 11.64
N PRO A 33 -1.47 -7.55 12.54
CA PRO A 33 -1.94 -7.46 13.93
C PRO A 33 -3.40 -7.00 14.07
N ILE A 34 -3.87 -6.16 13.14
CA ILE A 34 -5.26 -5.71 13.03
C ILE A 34 -5.69 -5.93 11.58
N GLN A 35 -6.88 -6.53 11.39
CA GLN A 35 -7.46 -6.82 10.07
C GLN A 35 -8.24 -5.60 9.55
N MET A 36 -7.50 -4.54 9.21
CA MET A 36 -8.08 -3.30 8.69
C MET A 36 -8.83 -3.51 7.37
N ASN A 37 -10.02 -2.93 7.27
CA ASN A 37 -10.89 -3.00 6.10
C ASN A 37 -10.88 -1.63 5.39
N HIS A 38 -10.15 -1.48 4.29
CA HIS A 38 -10.11 -0.21 3.54
C HIS A 38 -11.46 0.14 2.92
N LYS A 39 -12.19 -0.88 2.45
CA LYS A 39 -13.47 -0.71 1.76
C LYS A 39 -14.48 0.04 2.63
N ILE A 40 -14.71 -0.42 3.87
CA ILE A 40 -15.68 0.25 4.76
C ILE A 40 -15.26 1.68 5.09
N HIS A 41 -13.96 1.96 5.23
CA HIS A 41 -13.49 3.30 5.56
C HIS A 41 -13.65 4.28 4.39
N LEU A 42 -13.56 3.81 3.15
CA LEU A 42 -13.70 4.66 1.96
C LEU A 42 -15.15 4.74 1.44
N GLU A 43 -15.96 3.72 1.68
CA GLU A 43 -17.35 3.65 1.23
C GLU A 43 -18.36 4.13 2.28
N SER A 44 -18.03 4.13 3.58
CA SER A 44 -18.94 4.61 4.61
C SER A 44 -19.27 6.09 4.42
N GLU A 45 -20.56 6.42 4.46
CA GLU A 45 -21.00 7.80 4.46
C GLU A 45 -20.54 8.50 5.74
N PRO A 46 -19.92 9.69 5.65
CA PRO A 46 -19.50 10.42 6.82
C PRO A 46 -20.73 10.91 7.62
N PRO A 47 -20.60 11.08 8.95
CA PRO A 47 -21.60 11.79 9.73
C PRO A 47 -21.84 13.20 9.18
N GLU A 48 -23.03 13.76 9.44
CA GLU A 48 -23.39 15.11 8.99
C GLU A 48 -22.33 16.15 9.44
N GLY A 49 -21.82 16.92 8.48
CA GLY A 49 -20.77 17.92 8.72
C GLY A 49 -19.33 17.38 8.75
N GLN A 50 -19.10 16.10 8.48
CA GLN A 50 -17.76 15.53 8.33
C GLN A 50 -17.42 15.28 6.86
N GLU A 51 -16.13 15.42 6.52
CA GLU A 51 -15.62 15.10 5.20
C GLU A 51 -15.52 13.60 4.99
N LYS A 52 -15.72 13.17 3.73
CA LYS A 52 -15.51 11.78 3.33
C LYS A 52 -14.05 11.39 3.53
N ILE A 53 -13.82 10.21 4.11
CA ILE A 53 -12.48 9.67 4.29
C ILE A 53 -11.87 9.36 2.91
N THR A 54 -10.61 9.76 2.73
CA THR A 54 -9.83 9.49 1.52
C THR A 54 -8.54 8.74 1.88
N CYS A 55 -7.82 8.25 0.87
CA CYS A 55 -6.53 7.57 1.08
C CYS A 55 -5.55 8.40 1.92
N ILE A 56 -5.56 9.73 1.75
CA ILE A 56 -4.60 10.65 2.37
C ILE A 56 -4.99 11.05 3.79
N THR A 57 -6.24 10.78 4.21
CA THR A 57 -6.69 10.95 5.59
C THR A 57 -5.83 10.10 6.54
N CYS A 58 -5.54 8.85 6.15
CA CYS A 58 -4.69 7.94 6.92
C CYS A 58 -3.21 8.04 6.51
N HIS A 59 -2.92 8.15 5.20
CA HIS A 59 -1.56 8.17 4.65
C HIS A 59 -1.01 9.59 4.47
N LYS A 60 -1.09 10.40 5.52
CA LYS A 60 -0.80 11.86 5.49
C LYS A 60 0.60 12.28 5.01
N TYR A 61 1.58 11.37 4.98
CA TYR A 61 2.95 11.71 4.55
C TYR A 61 3.26 11.38 3.09
N PHE A 62 2.27 10.88 2.33
CA PHE A 62 2.44 10.43 0.95
C PHE A 62 3.09 11.47 0.03
N ASN A 63 2.81 12.76 0.21
CA ASN A 63 3.34 13.86 -0.62
C ASN A 63 4.49 14.63 0.04
N THR A 64 4.80 14.37 1.31
CA THR A 64 5.80 15.15 2.07
C THR A 64 7.07 14.37 2.39
N ARG A 65 7.02 13.04 2.46
CA ARG A 65 8.15 12.20 2.90
C ARG A 65 8.52 11.12 1.87
N THR A 66 9.64 10.43 2.09
CA THR A 66 10.06 9.28 1.27
C THR A 66 9.13 8.08 1.42
N VAL A 67 8.45 7.99 2.56
CA VAL A 67 7.43 6.98 2.88
C VAL A 67 6.09 7.68 3.12
N ALA A 68 4.99 7.13 2.58
CA ALA A 68 3.64 7.61 2.91
C ALA A 68 3.31 7.45 4.40
N GLY A 69 4.01 6.51 5.06
CA GLY A 69 3.85 6.20 6.46
C GLY A 69 2.63 5.30 6.70
N ARG A 70 2.70 4.53 7.79
CA ARG A 70 1.54 3.79 8.31
C ARG A 70 0.82 4.69 9.31
N PRO A 71 -0.52 4.65 9.36
CA PRO A 71 -1.28 5.43 10.33
C PRO A 71 -0.84 5.07 11.75
N SER A 72 -0.69 6.10 12.59
CA SER A 72 -0.51 5.91 14.03
C SER A 72 -1.82 5.49 14.68
N ILE A 73 -1.78 4.92 15.88
CA ILE A 73 -2.99 4.65 16.67
C ILE A 73 -3.86 5.91 16.81
N GLN A 74 -3.23 7.08 17.02
CA GLN A 74 -3.94 8.35 17.10
C GLN A 74 -4.74 8.70 15.82
N THR A 75 -4.29 8.25 14.65
CA THR A 75 -5.02 8.44 13.38
C THR A 75 -6.31 7.62 13.38
N CYS A 76 -6.31 6.45 14.00
CA CYS A 76 -7.54 5.67 14.14
C CYS A 76 -8.46 6.30 15.21
N LEU A 77 -7.90 6.74 16.33
CA LEU A 77 -8.64 7.30 17.46
C LEU A 77 -9.23 8.69 17.20
N SER A 78 -8.83 9.39 16.14
CA SER A 78 -9.48 10.65 15.75
C SER A 78 -10.95 10.47 15.38
N CYS A 79 -11.33 9.25 14.95
CA CYS A 79 -12.71 8.89 14.63
C CYS A 79 -13.23 7.79 15.58
N HIS A 80 -12.40 6.79 15.89
CA HIS A 80 -12.75 5.65 16.75
C HIS A 80 -12.55 5.97 18.24
N THR A 81 -13.29 6.94 18.76
CA THR A 81 -13.29 7.29 20.19
C THR A 81 -14.13 6.31 21.00
N THR A 82 -13.80 6.14 22.29
CA THR A 82 -14.53 5.23 23.21
C THR A 82 -16.01 5.57 23.41
N SER A 83 -16.45 6.75 22.96
CA SER A 83 -17.84 7.18 22.97
C SER A 83 -18.67 6.70 21.78
N SER A 84 -18.07 6.05 20.77
CA SER A 84 -18.84 5.37 19.71
C SER A 84 -19.57 4.17 20.32
N LYS A 85 -20.76 4.43 20.86
CA LYS A 85 -21.72 3.42 21.33
C LYS A 85 -22.24 2.63 20.13
N GLU A 86 -21.39 1.85 19.49
CA GLU A 86 -21.83 0.88 18.49
C GLU A 86 -22.12 -0.42 19.23
N LYS A 87 -23.41 -0.77 19.25
CA LYS A 87 -23.99 -1.92 19.96
C LYS A 87 -23.55 -3.28 19.38
N GLU A 88 -22.60 -3.30 18.45
CA GLU A 88 -22.20 -4.46 17.69
C GLU A 88 -20.73 -4.81 17.97
N LYS A 89 -20.47 -6.09 18.23
CA LYS A 89 -19.10 -6.56 18.52
C LYS A 89 -18.23 -6.37 17.30
N ARG A 90 -17.24 -5.48 17.40
CA ARG A 90 -16.24 -5.21 16.37
C ARG A 90 -14.88 -5.66 16.87
N PRO A 91 -14.50 -6.94 16.66
CA PRO A 91 -13.30 -7.52 17.27
C PRO A 91 -12.01 -6.79 16.89
N GLU A 92 -11.92 -6.25 15.67
CA GLU A 92 -10.74 -5.48 15.24
C GLU A 92 -10.68 -4.08 15.86
N LEU A 93 -11.83 -3.47 16.15
CA LEU A 93 -11.90 -2.21 16.91
C LEU A 93 -11.52 -2.46 18.37
N ASP A 94 -11.98 -3.55 18.97
CA ASP A 94 -11.61 -3.93 20.34
C ASP A 94 -10.09 -4.09 20.48
N LYS A 95 -9.43 -4.76 19.52
CA LYS A 95 -7.96 -4.87 19.47
C LYS A 95 -7.28 -3.50 19.41
N LEU A 96 -7.76 -2.59 18.56
CA LEU A 96 -7.22 -1.23 18.45
C LEU A 96 -7.30 -0.49 19.80
N LEU A 97 -8.47 -0.53 20.45
CA LEU A 97 -8.67 0.09 21.76
C LEU A 97 -7.78 -0.55 22.84
N GLU A 98 -7.47 -1.84 22.72
CA GLU A 98 -6.54 -2.51 23.63
C GLU A 98 -5.09 -2.02 23.43
N TYR A 99 -4.63 -1.86 22.17
CA TYR A 99 -3.33 -1.26 21.87
C TYR A 99 -3.20 0.15 22.46
N ASP A 100 -4.25 0.96 22.36
CA ASP A 100 -4.29 2.30 22.94
C ASP A 100 -4.20 2.26 24.47
N LYS A 101 -5.03 1.43 25.13
CA LYS A 101 -5.00 1.24 26.59
C LYS A 101 -3.63 0.83 27.11
N ARG A 102 -2.91 -0.01 26.36
CA ARG A 102 -1.55 -0.45 26.72
C ARG A 102 -0.46 0.53 26.28
N SER A 103 -0.80 1.60 25.55
CA SER A 103 0.17 2.53 24.94
C SER A 103 1.21 1.84 24.06
N GLU A 104 0.84 0.72 23.44
CA GLU A 104 1.71 -0.08 22.59
C GLU A 104 1.59 0.35 21.13
N LYS A 105 2.67 0.26 20.36
CA LYS A 105 2.63 0.53 18.91
C LYS A 105 2.18 -0.70 18.14
N ILE A 106 1.33 -0.51 17.14
CA ILE A 106 0.99 -1.58 16.19
C ILE A 106 2.21 -1.87 15.30
N LEU A 107 2.77 -3.08 15.44
CA LEU A 107 3.89 -3.56 14.63
C LEU A 107 3.39 -4.21 13.34
N TRP A 108 2.96 -3.38 12.40
CA TRP A 108 2.53 -3.82 11.07
C TRP A 108 3.64 -4.60 10.34
N LYS A 109 3.26 -5.72 9.73
CA LYS A 109 4.16 -6.51 8.89
C LYS A 109 4.19 -5.88 7.49
N ARG A 110 5.37 -5.52 7.01
CA ARG A 110 5.55 -4.92 5.68
C ARG A 110 5.31 -5.99 4.61
N ILE A 111 4.52 -5.65 3.59
CA ILE A 111 4.29 -6.50 2.41
C ILE A 111 4.98 -5.94 1.15
N TYR A 112 5.04 -4.62 0.99
CA TYR A 112 5.82 -3.96 -0.06
C TYR A 112 7.22 -3.67 0.45
N ASP A 113 8.24 -4.26 -0.16
CA ASP A 113 9.64 -4.04 0.18
C ASP A 113 10.46 -3.87 -1.09
N LEU A 114 11.46 -2.99 -1.02
CA LEU A 114 12.43 -2.77 -2.09
C LEU A 114 13.80 -3.15 -1.56
N PRO A 115 14.73 -3.62 -2.41
CA PRO A 115 16.09 -3.90 -1.99
C PRO A 115 16.76 -2.69 -1.33
N ASP A 116 17.61 -2.90 -0.32
CA ASP A 116 18.23 -1.82 0.46
C ASP A 116 19.04 -0.82 -0.36
N HIS A 117 19.62 -1.30 -1.47
CA HIS A 117 20.38 -0.49 -2.42
C HIS A 117 19.49 0.27 -3.41
N VAL A 118 18.17 0.31 -3.20
CA VAL A 118 17.20 1.07 -4.00
C VAL A 118 16.60 2.18 -3.15
N PHE A 119 16.79 3.43 -3.59
CA PHE A 119 16.19 4.59 -2.98
C PHE A 119 14.88 4.99 -3.67
N PHE A 120 13.77 4.84 -2.94
CA PHE A 120 12.45 5.29 -3.37
C PHE A 120 11.93 6.46 -2.52
N SER A 121 11.14 7.35 -3.13
CA SER A 121 10.56 8.50 -2.45
C SER A 121 9.11 8.75 -2.86
N HIS A 122 8.16 8.43 -1.98
CA HIS A 122 6.73 8.73 -2.17
C HIS A 122 6.51 10.18 -2.60
N ARG A 123 7.06 11.17 -1.87
CA ARG A 123 6.96 12.60 -2.23
C ARG A 123 7.32 12.94 -3.68
N ARG A 124 8.28 12.24 -4.31
CA ARG A 124 8.67 12.54 -5.69
C ARG A 124 7.69 11.93 -6.69
N HIS A 125 7.13 10.77 -6.36
CA HIS A 125 6.22 10.03 -7.22
C HIS A 125 4.76 10.48 -7.07
N THR A 126 4.38 11.08 -5.93
CA THR A 126 3.02 11.53 -5.66
C THR A 126 2.82 13.05 -5.82
N ARG A 127 3.89 13.85 -5.93
CA ARG A 127 3.76 15.32 -6.15
C ARG A 127 3.09 15.68 -7.46
N ILE A 128 3.06 14.74 -8.39
CA ILE A 128 2.32 14.85 -9.63
C ILE A 128 0.80 14.93 -9.30
N SER A 129 0.35 14.46 -8.12
CA SER A 129 -1.07 14.33 -7.76
C SER A 129 -1.79 15.54 -7.16
N GLN A 130 -1.13 16.69 -7.02
CA GLN A 130 -1.65 17.78 -6.18
C GLN A 130 -2.70 18.70 -6.81
N GLN A 131 -3.36 18.33 -7.92
CA GLN A 131 -4.42 19.17 -8.50
C GLN A 131 -5.85 18.86 -8.01
N SER A 132 -6.06 17.97 -7.03
CA SER A 132 -7.43 17.60 -6.63
C SER A 132 -7.76 17.72 -5.13
N SER A 133 -7.20 18.70 -4.41
CA SER A 133 -7.72 19.05 -3.08
C SER A 133 -7.64 20.53 -2.70
N GLU A 134 -7.39 21.45 -3.63
CA GLU A 134 -7.32 22.88 -3.34
C GLU A 134 -8.29 23.68 -4.22
N GLY A 135 -9.58 23.52 -3.93
CA GLY A 135 -10.65 24.34 -4.49
C GLY A 135 -10.75 25.76 -3.89
N ALA A 136 -9.73 26.29 -3.20
CA ALA A 136 -9.87 27.60 -2.52
C ALA A 136 -8.61 28.48 -2.43
N ALA A 137 -7.44 28.08 -2.96
CA ALA A 137 -6.21 28.89 -2.85
C ALA A 137 -5.51 29.21 -4.18
N ALA A 138 -6.06 28.78 -5.31
CA ALA A 138 -5.46 28.95 -6.64
C ALA A 138 -5.62 30.37 -7.24
N GLU A 139 -6.34 31.28 -6.59
CA GLU A 139 -6.55 32.64 -7.14
C GLU A 139 -5.39 33.62 -6.83
N SER A 140 -4.36 33.21 -6.07
CA SER A 140 -3.29 34.15 -5.65
C SER A 140 -1.86 33.78 -6.08
N ARG A 141 -1.67 32.74 -6.91
CA ARG A 141 -0.35 32.44 -7.53
C ARG A 141 -0.29 32.66 -9.04
N LYS A 142 -1.13 33.53 -9.57
CA LYS A 142 -1.00 34.06 -10.93
C LYS A 142 0.07 35.17 -11.00
N LYS A 143 1.30 34.92 -10.53
CA LYS A 143 2.43 35.80 -10.85
C LYS A 143 3.80 35.15 -10.72
N HIS A 144 4.01 33.96 -11.26
CA HIS A 144 5.35 33.59 -11.73
C HIS A 144 5.22 32.89 -13.09
N LYS A 145 5.51 33.69 -14.11
CA LYS A 145 5.53 33.33 -15.51
C LYS A 145 6.90 32.72 -15.77
N ASP A 146 7.04 31.44 -15.45
CA ASP A 146 8.28 30.70 -15.70
C ASP A 146 8.26 30.24 -17.15
N LYS A 147 8.34 31.20 -18.07
CA LYS A 147 8.51 30.99 -19.51
C LYS A 147 9.94 30.55 -19.83
N GLU A 148 10.46 29.52 -19.15
CA GLU A 148 11.77 28.95 -19.53
C GLU A 148 12.02 27.52 -19.00
N SER A 149 10.97 26.70 -18.92
CA SER A 149 11.17 25.26 -18.95
C SER A 149 9.97 24.62 -19.65
N GLY A 150 10.19 23.95 -20.78
CA GLY A 150 9.17 23.16 -21.48
C GLY A 150 8.75 21.91 -20.69
N LYS A 151 8.55 22.04 -19.38
CA LYS A 151 8.24 20.95 -18.48
C LYS A 151 6.75 20.67 -18.56
N GLN A 152 6.37 19.64 -19.30
CA GLN A 152 5.01 19.11 -19.31
C GLN A 152 4.57 18.85 -17.86
N ILE A 153 3.43 19.43 -17.48
CA ILE A 153 2.77 19.16 -16.20
C ILE A 153 2.18 17.76 -16.34
N GLN A 154 2.82 16.75 -15.73
CA GLN A 154 2.33 15.37 -15.72
C GLN A 154 1.08 15.28 -14.82
N GLU A 155 0.12 14.42 -15.19
CA GLU A 155 -1.10 14.17 -14.41
C GLU A 155 -0.79 13.34 -13.16
N PRO A 156 -1.44 13.60 -12.02
CA PRO A 156 -1.45 12.74 -10.85
C PRO A 156 -1.24 11.23 -11.08
N ILE A 157 -0.13 10.66 -10.59
CA ILE A 157 -0.02 9.20 -10.48
C ILE A 157 -1.03 8.74 -9.44
N LYS A 158 -2.02 7.95 -9.88
CA LYS A 158 -3.04 7.35 -9.01
C LYS A 158 -2.41 6.30 -8.08
N CYS A 159 -2.89 6.20 -6.85
CA CYS A 159 -2.35 5.28 -5.85
C CYS A 159 -2.40 3.81 -6.30
N GLU A 160 -3.45 3.46 -7.03
CA GLU A 160 -3.75 2.11 -7.52
C GLU A 160 -2.76 1.63 -8.58
N VAL A 161 -2.03 2.54 -9.24
CA VAL A 161 -0.96 2.19 -10.18
C VAL A 161 0.12 1.37 -9.48
N CYS A 162 0.45 1.73 -8.23
CA CYS A 162 1.47 1.03 -7.45
C CYS A 162 0.89 0.07 -6.41
N HIS A 163 -0.32 0.34 -5.89
CA HIS A 163 -0.88 -0.42 -4.78
C HIS A 163 -2.02 -1.37 -5.17
N GLY A 164 -2.40 -1.41 -6.45
CA GLY A 164 -3.56 -2.17 -6.93
C GLY A 164 -4.88 -1.64 -6.36
N PRO A 165 -5.97 -2.43 -6.43
CA PRO A 165 -7.28 -2.05 -5.92
C PRO A 165 -7.36 -2.16 -4.38
N ILE A 166 -6.41 -1.53 -3.67
CA ILE A 166 -6.34 -1.59 -2.20
C ILE A 166 -7.61 -1.04 -1.54
N ALA A 167 -8.29 -0.10 -2.20
CA ALA A 167 -9.55 0.48 -1.76
C ALA A 167 -10.67 -0.55 -1.58
N GLU A 168 -10.62 -1.67 -2.31
CA GLU A 168 -11.65 -2.71 -2.26
C GLU A 168 -11.37 -3.78 -1.19
N THR A 169 -10.22 -3.69 -0.51
CA THR A 169 -9.80 -4.71 0.44
C THR A 169 -10.61 -4.68 1.73
N VAL A 170 -11.18 -5.84 2.07
CA VAL A 170 -11.92 -6.05 3.32
C VAL A 170 -11.04 -6.56 4.45
N THR A 171 -9.86 -7.09 4.11
CA THR A 171 -8.78 -7.45 5.04
C THR A 171 -7.44 -7.07 4.41
N PRO A 172 -6.37 -6.84 5.20
CA PRO A 172 -5.06 -6.53 4.65
C PRO A 172 -4.55 -7.69 3.79
N PRO A 173 -4.07 -7.43 2.56
CA PRO A 173 -3.59 -8.50 1.70
C PRO A 173 -2.31 -9.13 2.27
N PRO A 174 -2.12 -10.46 2.11
CA PRO A 174 -0.96 -11.17 2.64
C PRO A 174 0.33 -10.92 1.83
N ALA A 175 0.21 -10.31 0.65
CA ALA A 175 1.29 -9.98 -0.28
C ALA A 175 0.92 -8.68 -1.03
N PRO A 176 1.88 -8.03 -1.71
CA PRO A 176 1.61 -6.93 -2.64
C PRO A 176 0.52 -7.28 -3.66
N LEU A 177 -0.37 -6.33 -3.95
CA LEU A 177 -1.36 -6.48 -5.03
C LEU A 177 -0.74 -6.21 -6.40
N ASN A 178 0.21 -5.28 -6.46
CA ASN A 178 1.06 -5.06 -7.62
C ASN A 178 2.51 -5.34 -7.23
N GLU A 179 3.25 -6.04 -8.08
CA GLU A 179 4.67 -6.28 -7.88
C GLU A 179 5.50 -5.08 -8.36
N ILE A 180 6.29 -4.50 -7.45
CA ILE A 180 7.16 -3.36 -7.76
C ILE A 180 8.56 -3.90 -8.04
N THR A 181 8.79 -4.29 -9.28
CA THR A 181 10.08 -4.78 -9.78
C THR A 181 10.91 -3.65 -10.40
N MET A 182 12.19 -3.91 -10.66
CA MET A 182 13.02 -2.97 -11.43
C MET A 182 12.41 -2.70 -12.82
N GLU A 183 11.87 -3.74 -13.47
CA GLU A 183 11.18 -3.62 -14.76
C GLU A 183 9.97 -2.68 -14.67
N PHE A 184 9.12 -2.85 -13.64
CA PHE A 184 8.00 -1.93 -13.39
C PHE A 184 8.47 -0.47 -13.29
N CYS A 185 9.53 -0.21 -12.50
CA CYS A 185 10.07 1.13 -12.33
C CYS A 185 10.56 1.72 -13.65
N ILE A 186 11.33 0.94 -14.42
CA ILE A 186 11.92 1.39 -15.69
C ILE A 186 10.84 1.64 -16.73
N ASP A 187 9.84 0.77 -16.84
CA ASP A 187 8.78 0.91 -17.84
C ASP A 187 7.85 2.08 -17.53
N CYS A 188 7.48 2.26 -16.26
CA CYS A 188 6.77 3.45 -15.82
C CYS A 188 7.58 4.73 -16.09
N HIS A 189 8.89 4.73 -15.78
CA HIS A 189 9.74 5.88 -16.05
C HIS A 189 9.89 6.18 -17.54
N LYS A 190 9.95 5.17 -18.42
CA LYS A 190 9.93 5.36 -19.88
C LYS A 190 8.61 5.99 -20.34
N GLN A 191 7.48 5.51 -19.83
CA GLN A 191 6.14 6.03 -20.15
C GLN A 191 5.99 7.49 -19.73
N GLU A 192 6.40 7.82 -18.50
CA GLU A 192 6.33 9.17 -17.93
C GLU A 192 7.51 10.07 -18.35
N LYS A 193 8.42 9.56 -19.21
CA LYS A 193 9.64 10.25 -19.64
C LYS A 193 10.48 10.77 -18.47
N ALA A 194 10.51 10.01 -17.38
CA ALA A 194 11.35 10.24 -16.20
C ALA A 194 12.73 9.59 -16.37
N THR A 195 13.68 9.94 -15.51
CA THR A 195 15.04 9.38 -15.56
C THR A 195 15.03 7.88 -15.28
N ALA A 196 15.65 7.10 -16.15
CA ALA A 196 15.90 5.67 -15.96
C ALA A 196 17.38 5.38 -15.63
N ASP A 197 18.13 6.41 -15.20
CA ASP A 197 19.53 6.27 -14.83
C ASP A 197 19.70 5.43 -13.57
N CYS A 198 20.60 4.44 -13.63
CA CYS A 198 20.91 3.53 -12.54
C CYS A 198 21.24 4.27 -11.23
N ILE A 199 22.04 5.36 -11.29
CA ILE A 199 22.47 6.08 -10.07
C ILE A 199 21.37 6.97 -9.49
N ALA A 200 20.29 7.20 -10.23
CA ALA A 200 19.13 7.91 -9.69
C ALA A 200 18.36 7.04 -8.70
N CYS A 201 18.39 5.71 -8.89
CA CYS A 201 17.65 4.74 -8.11
C CYS A 201 18.54 3.99 -7.12
N HIS A 202 19.80 3.71 -7.47
CA HIS A 202 20.69 2.87 -6.68
C HIS A 202 21.73 3.68 -5.90
N ARG A 203 21.80 3.45 -4.59
CA ARG A 203 22.69 4.17 -3.64
C ARG A 203 23.18 3.28 -2.53
#